data_AF-A0AAW7EBM2-F1
#
_entry.id   AF-A0AAW7EBM2-F1
#
_cell.length_a   1.000
_cell.length_b   1.000
_cell.length_c   1.000
_cell.angle_alpha   90.00
_cell.angle_beta   90.00
_cell.angle_gamma   90.00
#
_symmetry.space_group_name_H-M   'P 1'
#
loop_
_entity.id
_entity.type
_entity.pdbx_description
1 polymer ?
#
loop_
_entity_poly.entity_id
_entity_poly.type
_entity_poly.pdbx_seq_one_letter_code
_entity_poly.pdbx_strand_id
1 'polypeptide(L)'
;MKKYLGLFLLLSSVHASAQTMYCVQTSRDLISELYRDYPVQSTKDLAGASRKVLRQYFDSHLVQLLLREQKCAAKVHGQCNLDFNILSNSQDVADDVAIRVLEANEHQAKLKVGEQILNFKMRMENNCMRIQDIEYQKIGRLKQILSRK
;
A
#
# COMPACT_ATOMS: atom_id res chain seq x y z
N MET A 1 -62.34 22.97 -3.63
CA MET A 1 -61.40 21.92 -3.17
C MET A 1 -60.10 22.03 -3.97
N LYS A 2 -59.06 22.68 -3.43
CA LYS A 2 -57.74 22.79 -4.08
C LYS A 2 -56.72 22.03 -3.23
N LYS A 3 -56.14 20.97 -3.82
CA LYS A 3 -55.24 20.03 -3.18
C LYS A 3 -53.84 20.66 -3.04
N TYR A 4 -53.27 20.53 -1.85
CA TYR A 4 -51.89 20.87 -1.54
C TYR A 4 -50.94 19.94 -2.31
N LEU A 5 -49.89 20.50 -2.92
CA LEU A 5 -48.74 19.73 -3.40
C LEU A 5 -47.49 20.29 -2.71
N GLY A 6 -47.16 19.68 -1.57
CA GLY A 6 -45.93 19.96 -0.83
C GLY A 6 -44.76 19.26 -1.52
N LEU A 7 -43.82 20.05 -2.05
CA LEU A 7 -42.57 19.56 -2.62
C LEU A 7 -41.58 19.28 -1.47
N PHE A 8 -41.40 18.02 -1.10
CA PHE A 8 -40.37 17.59 -0.17
C PHE A 8 -39.02 17.50 -0.90
N LEU A 9 -38.15 18.49 -0.67
CA LEU A 9 -36.74 18.44 -1.08
C LEU A 9 -35.99 17.50 -0.12
N LEU A 10 -35.73 16.27 -0.57
CA LEU A 10 -34.83 15.34 0.10
C LEU A 10 -33.39 15.81 -0.12
N LEU A 11 -32.82 16.49 0.88
CA LEU A 11 -31.40 16.78 0.98
C LEU A 11 -30.66 15.46 1.28
N SER A 12 -30.21 14.78 0.22
CA SER A 12 -29.31 13.64 0.32
C SER A 12 -27.95 14.13 0.83
N SER A 13 -27.71 14.01 2.13
CA SER A 13 -26.40 14.26 2.73
C SER A 13 -25.41 13.21 2.21
N VAL A 14 -24.60 13.63 1.25
CA VAL A 14 -23.45 12.86 0.75
C VAL A 14 -22.46 12.79 1.91
N HIS A 15 -22.43 11.66 2.63
CA HIS A 15 -21.44 11.41 3.65
C HIS A 15 -20.10 11.20 2.96
N ALA A 16 -19.35 12.29 2.76
CA ALA A 16 -17.97 12.22 2.34
C ALA A 16 -17.18 11.54 3.48
N SER A 17 -16.95 10.23 3.36
CA SER A 17 -16.01 9.52 4.23
C SER A 17 -14.64 10.16 4.02
N ALA A 18 -14.22 10.98 4.99
CA ALA A 18 -12.87 11.50 5.06
C ALA A 18 -11.94 10.32 5.32
N GLN A 19 -11.48 9.68 4.24
CA GLN A 19 -10.41 8.69 4.32
C GLN A 19 -9.20 9.38 4.96
N THR A 20 -8.92 9.02 6.21
CA THR A 20 -7.79 9.55 6.99
C THR A 20 -6.51 9.32 6.20
N MET A 21 -5.84 10.41 5.83
CA MET A 21 -4.53 10.33 5.17
C MET A 21 -3.51 10.04 6.26
N TYR A 22 -2.96 8.81 6.29
CA TYR A 22 -1.94 8.46 7.27
C TYR A 22 -0.68 9.32 7.05
N CYS A 23 -0.44 10.20 8.00
CA CYS A 23 0.75 11.02 8.09
C CYS A 23 1.39 10.75 9.45
N VAL A 24 2.24 9.74 9.49
CA VAL A 24 3.00 9.36 10.68
C VAL A 24 4.43 9.88 10.55
N GLN A 25 5.12 10.03 11.68
CA GLN A 25 6.48 10.59 11.72
C GLN A 25 7.57 9.52 11.82
N THR A 26 7.22 8.27 12.16
CA THR A 26 8.20 7.21 12.40
C THR A 26 8.02 6.04 11.45
N SER A 27 9.11 5.30 11.20
CA SER A 27 9.07 4.08 10.41
C SER A 27 8.21 2.99 11.04
N ARG A 28 8.26 2.87 12.37
CA ARG A 28 7.50 1.89 13.15
C ARG A 28 6.01 2.12 12.97
N ASP A 29 5.55 3.36 13.16
CA ASP A 29 4.14 3.69 13.02
C ASP A 29 3.68 3.42 11.59
N LEU A 30 4.50 3.76 10.58
CA LEU A 30 4.13 3.52 9.19
C LEU A 30 3.97 2.03 8.87
N ILE A 31 4.88 1.18 9.36
CA ILE A 31 4.76 -0.28 9.21
C ILE A 31 3.56 -0.81 9.98
N SER A 32 3.31 -0.34 11.20
CA SER A 32 2.18 -0.79 12.00
C SER A 32 0.84 -0.48 11.31
N GLU A 33 0.67 0.73 10.80
CA GLU A 33 -0.53 1.11 10.03
C GLU A 33 -0.65 0.29 8.74
N LEU A 34 0.46 0.09 8.01
CA LEU A 34 0.50 -0.68 6.78
C LEU A 34 0.00 -2.11 6.96
N TYR A 35 0.58 -2.86 7.90
CA TYR A 35 0.22 -4.26 8.12
C TYR A 35 -1.12 -4.44 8.86
N ARG A 36 -1.62 -3.40 9.54
CA ARG A 36 -2.99 -3.39 10.06
C ARG A 36 -4.02 -3.30 8.92
N ASP A 37 -3.78 -2.42 7.95
CA ASP A 37 -4.73 -2.15 6.87
C ASP A 37 -4.62 -3.16 5.72
N TYR A 38 -3.41 -3.69 5.52
CA TYR A 38 -3.03 -4.71 4.53
C TYR A 38 -2.33 -5.90 5.21
N PRO A 39 -3.06 -6.72 5.98
CA PRO A 39 -2.49 -7.93 6.55
C PRO A 39 -2.13 -8.90 5.42
N VAL A 40 -1.04 -9.66 5.59
CA VAL A 40 -0.48 -10.51 4.51
C VAL A 40 -1.37 -11.67 4.11
N GLN A 41 -2.30 -12.07 4.98
CA GLN A 41 -3.33 -13.08 4.71
C GLN A 41 -4.54 -12.49 3.95
N SER A 42 -4.56 -11.18 3.73
CA SER A 42 -5.65 -10.53 3.01
C SER A 42 -5.53 -10.75 1.51
N THR A 43 -6.68 -10.90 0.85
CA THR A 43 -6.79 -10.78 -0.61
C THR A 43 -6.58 -9.35 -1.12
N LYS A 44 -6.44 -8.36 -0.24
CA LYS A 44 -6.14 -6.97 -0.60
C LYS A 44 -4.70 -6.85 -1.09
N ASP A 45 -4.55 -6.64 -2.39
CA ASP A 45 -3.27 -6.27 -2.96
C ASP A 45 -3.05 -4.75 -2.88
N LEU A 46 -2.04 -4.35 -2.08
CA LEU A 46 -1.63 -2.96 -1.99
C LEU A 46 -1.02 -2.46 -3.31
N ALA A 47 -0.31 -3.30 -4.06
CA ALA A 47 0.33 -2.90 -5.31
C ALA A 47 -0.70 -2.51 -6.38
N GLY A 48 -1.86 -3.17 -6.40
CA GLY A 48 -3.03 -2.86 -7.22
C GLY A 48 -3.94 -1.75 -6.68
N ALA A 49 -3.63 -1.14 -5.54
CA ALA A 49 -4.49 -0.12 -4.95
C ALA A 49 -4.53 1.20 -5.73
N SER A 50 -5.56 2.01 -5.49
CA SER A 50 -5.70 3.33 -6.12
C SER A 50 -4.53 4.27 -5.76
N ARG A 51 -4.23 5.24 -6.64
CA ARG A 51 -3.22 6.29 -6.38
C ARG A 51 -3.40 6.95 -5.01
N LYS A 52 -4.64 7.20 -4.57
CA LYS A 52 -4.93 7.85 -3.30
C LYS A 52 -4.42 7.02 -2.12
N VAL A 53 -4.68 5.72 -2.15
CA VAL A 53 -4.19 4.77 -1.14
C VAL A 53 -2.68 4.65 -1.20
N LEU A 54 -2.11 4.46 -2.40
CA LEU A 54 -0.66 4.31 -2.55
C LEU A 54 0.11 5.49 -1.94
N ARG A 55 -0.39 6.73 -2.08
CA ARG A 55 0.22 7.93 -1.51
C ARG A 55 0.18 8.03 0.02
N GLN A 56 -0.62 7.18 0.69
CA GLN A 56 -0.62 7.11 2.15
C GLN A 56 0.64 6.38 2.67
N TYR A 57 1.17 5.44 1.90
CA TYR A 57 2.29 4.59 2.34
C TYR A 57 3.59 4.84 1.58
N PHE A 58 3.53 5.11 0.28
CA PHE A 58 4.71 5.18 -0.59
C PHE A 58 5.09 6.60 -0.97
N ASP A 59 6.38 6.81 -1.23
CA ASP A 59 6.87 8.07 -1.78
C ASP A 59 6.33 8.29 -3.21
N SER A 60 6.33 9.55 -3.64
CA SER A 60 5.82 9.94 -4.96
C SER A 60 6.44 9.15 -6.13
N HIS A 61 7.71 8.73 -6.05
CA HIS A 61 8.39 7.98 -7.09
C HIS A 61 7.90 6.52 -7.15
N LEU A 62 7.83 5.84 -6.01
CA LEU A 62 7.38 4.45 -5.93
C LEU A 62 5.88 4.34 -6.27
N VAL A 63 5.06 5.35 -5.92
CA VAL A 63 3.67 5.44 -6.40
C VAL A 63 3.61 5.45 -7.94
N GLN A 64 4.47 6.23 -8.60
CA GLN A 64 4.48 6.28 -10.07
C GLN A 64 4.89 4.94 -10.69
N LEU A 65 5.85 4.25 -10.09
CA LEU A 65 6.28 2.91 -10.52
C LEU A 65 5.13 1.90 -10.41
N LEU A 66 4.45 1.83 -9.27
CA LEU A 66 3.30 0.95 -9.06
C LEU A 66 2.15 1.24 -10.03
N LEU A 67 1.86 2.51 -10.31
CA LEU A 67 0.83 2.87 -11.29
C LEU A 67 1.22 2.52 -12.73
N ARG A 68 2.52 2.50 -13.07
CA ARG A 68 2.98 2.02 -14.38
C ARG A 68 2.83 0.51 -14.48
N GLU A 69 3.16 -0.21 -13.42
CA GLU A 69 2.98 -1.66 -13.31
C GLU A 69 1.51 -2.05 -13.53
N GLN A 70 0.58 -1.38 -12.83
CA GLN A 70 -0.87 -1.58 -13.02
C GLN A 70 -1.31 -1.36 -14.49
N LYS A 71 -0.81 -0.29 -15.13
CA LYS A 71 -1.13 0.01 -16.54
C LYS A 71 -0.57 -1.05 -17.49
N CYS A 72 0.65 -1.54 -17.22
CA CYS A 72 1.26 -2.60 -18.01
C CYS A 72 0.44 -3.88 -17.89
N ALA A 73 0.12 -4.30 -16.67
CA ALA A 73 -0.70 -5.49 -16.39
C ALA A 73 -2.06 -5.44 -17.11
N ALA A 74 -2.73 -4.28 -17.08
CA ALA A 74 -3.99 -4.08 -17.80
C ALA A 74 -3.82 -4.16 -19.33
N LYS A 75 -2.70 -3.66 -19.88
CA LYS A 75 -2.40 -3.70 -21.33
C LYS A 75 -2.08 -5.11 -21.82
N VAL A 76 -1.36 -5.90 -21.04
CA VAL A 76 -0.94 -7.26 -21.42
C VAL A 76 -1.93 -8.34 -20.99
N HIS A 77 -3.03 -7.96 -20.31
CA HIS A 77 -4.01 -8.87 -19.72
C HIS A 77 -3.38 -9.94 -18.81
N GLY A 78 -2.38 -9.54 -18.02
CA GLY A 78 -1.60 -10.46 -17.20
C GLY A 78 -0.64 -9.74 -16.25
N GLN A 79 0.34 -10.48 -15.73
CA GLN A 79 1.40 -9.92 -14.89
C GLN A 79 2.44 -9.19 -15.77
N CYS A 80 3.00 -8.09 -15.25
CA CYS A 80 4.08 -7.38 -15.92
C CYS A 80 5.42 -7.75 -15.27
N ASN A 81 5.97 -6.92 -14.39
CA ASN A 81 7.21 -7.21 -13.68
C ASN A 81 6.99 -7.78 -12.27
N LEU A 82 5.80 -7.62 -11.71
CA LEU A 82 5.46 -8.01 -10.36
C LEU A 82 4.51 -9.21 -10.38
N ASP A 83 5.01 -10.36 -9.94
CA ASP A 83 4.29 -11.63 -9.85
C ASP A 83 4.14 -12.13 -8.39
N PHE A 84 4.38 -11.27 -7.41
CA PHE A 84 4.29 -11.59 -5.97
C PHE A 84 3.69 -10.44 -5.16
N ASN A 85 3.20 -10.73 -3.96
CA ASN A 85 2.72 -9.71 -3.01
C ASN A 85 3.90 -8.96 -2.37
N ILE A 86 3.94 -7.63 -2.51
CA ILE A 86 5.05 -6.78 -2.06
C ILE A 86 5.26 -6.74 -0.53
N LEU A 87 4.28 -7.16 0.26
CA LEU A 87 4.33 -7.15 1.74
C LEU A 87 4.71 -8.50 2.34
N SER A 88 4.66 -9.57 1.55
CA SER A 88 5.05 -10.92 1.98
C SER A 88 6.19 -11.52 1.15
N ASN A 89 6.51 -10.95 -0.01
CA ASN A 89 7.42 -11.54 -0.99
C ASN A 89 7.00 -12.98 -1.38
N SER A 90 5.69 -13.20 -1.55
CA SER A 90 5.12 -14.51 -1.90
C SER A 90 3.91 -14.37 -2.82
N GLN A 91 3.64 -15.43 -3.59
CA GLN A 91 2.38 -15.58 -4.36
C GLN A 91 1.24 -16.09 -3.48
N ASP A 92 1.58 -16.98 -2.54
CA ASP A 92 0.64 -17.58 -1.60
C ASP A 92 1.19 -17.44 -0.19
N VAL A 93 0.36 -16.96 0.73
CA VAL A 93 0.75 -16.68 2.11
C VAL A 93 -0.05 -17.64 2.98
N ALA A 94 0.64 -18.51 3.72
CA ALA A 94 -0.04 -19.40 4.65
C ALA A 94 -0.87 -18.62 5.69
N ASP A 95 -2.01 -19.18 6.09
CA ASP A 95 -2.96 -18.53 6.99
C ASP A 95 -2.34 -18.14 8.35
N ASP A 96 -1.30 -18.86 8.79
CA ASP A 96 -0.63 -18.69 10.08
C ASP A 96 0.70 -17.92 9.99
N VAL A 97 0.96 -17.21 8.89
CA VAL A 97 2.21 -16.45 8.72
C VAL A 97 2.39 -15.41 9.84
N ALA A 98 3.46 -15.60 10.60
CA ALA A 98 3.89 -14.66 11.63
C ALA A 98 4.68 -13.49 11.03
N ILE A 99 4.42 -12.29 11.53
CA ILE A 99 5.18 -11.07 11.22
C ILE A 99 5.96 -10.66 12.48
N ARG A 100 7.27 -10.46 12.36
CA ARG A 100 8.14 -10.00 13.45
C ARG A 100 8.98 -8.83 12.98
N VAL A 101 9.03 -7.76 13.77
CA VAL A 101 9.98 -6.66 13.54
C VAL A 101 11.34 -7.09 14.07
N LEU A 102 12.33 -7.17 13.20
CA LEU A 102 13.72 -7.49 13.55
C LEU A 102 14.50 -6.24 13.95
N GLU A 103 14.24 -5.14 13.27
CA GLU A 103 14.94 -3.87 13.46
C GLU A 103 14.04 -2.72 13.00
N ALA A 104 14.02 -1.60 13.74
CA ALA A 104 13.38 -0.38 13.29
C ALA A 104 14.18 0.82 13.78
N ASN A 105 14.51 1.74 12.87
CA ASN A 105 15.14 3.03 13.15
C ASN A 105 14.42 4.13 12.36
N GLU A 106 14.90 5.38 12.43
CA GLU A 106 14.20 6.53 11.85
C GLU A 106 13.79 6.35 10.37
N HIS A 107 14.61 5.67 9.56
CA HIS A 107 14.42 5.58 8.10
C HIS A 107 14.30 4.15 7.58
N GLN A 108 14.19 3.17 8.48
CA GLN A 108 14.17 1.76 8.10
C GLN A 108 13.35 0.92 9.06
N ALA A 109 12.67 -0.09 8.51
CA ALA A 109 12.12 -1.20 9.28
C ALA A 109 12.43 -2.53 8.58
N LYS A 110 13.05 -3.46 9.30
CA LYS A 110 13.35 -4.82 8.84
C LYS A 110 12.38 -5.79 9.51
N LEU A 111 11.67 -6.56 8.70
CA LEU A 111 10.64 -7.50 9.14
C LEU A 111 11.02 -8.92 8.70
N LYS A 112 10.72 -9.89 9.56
CA LYS A 112 10.58 -11.30 9.17
C LYS A 112 9.09 -11.57 8.96
N VAL A 113 8.70 -11.97 7.76
CA VAL A 113 7.33 -12.34 7.36
C VAL A 113 7.36 -13.79 6.90
N GLY A 114 6.91 -14.72 7.74
CA GLY A 114 7.19 -16.14 7.53
C GLY A 114 8.70 -16.36 7.40
N GLU A 115 9.16 -17.00 6.33
CA GLU A 115 10.59 -17.20 6.05
C GLU A 115 11.25 -16.08 5.22
N GLN A 116 10.51 -15.00 4.92
CA GLN A 116 11.01 -13.88 4.13
C GLN A 116 11.52 -12.76 5.02
N ILE A 117 12.64 -12.13 4.63
CA ILE A 117 13.14 -10.91 5.26
C ILE A 117 12.91 -9.75 4.29
N LEU A 118 12.12 -8.78 4.75
CA LEU A 118 11.79 -7.56 4.03
C LEU A 118 12.42 -6.37 4.75
N ASN A 119 13.13 -5.53 4.00
CA ASN A 119 13.79 -4.34 4.51
C ASN A 119 13.16 -3.11 3.87
N PHE A 120 12.26 -2.46 4.62
CA PHE A 120 11.58 -1.25 4.18
C PHE A 120 12.49 -0.06 4.40
N LYS A 121 12.82 0.63 3.31
CA LYS A 121 13.52 1.91 3.33
C LYS A 121 12.48 3.01 3.28
N MET A 122 12.64 4.02 4.12
CA MET A 122 11.68 5.11 4.26
C MET A 122 12.35 6.47 4.27
N ARG A 123 11.55 7.51 4.02
CA ARG A 123 11.97 8.90 4.06
C ARG A 123 10.81 9.79 4.46
N MET A 124 11.13 10.96 5.01
CA MET A 124 10.15 12.03 5.18
C MET A 124 9.86 12.69 3.83
N GLU A 125 8.59 12.73 3.44
CA GLU A 125 8.09 13.45 2.26
C GLU A 125 6.87 14.28 2.69
N ASN A 126 6.96 15.61 2.53
CA ASN A 126 5.94 16.56 2.99
C ASN A 126 5.53 16.37 4.46
N ASN A 127 6.52 16.24 5.34
CA ASN A 127 6.33 15.98 6.78
C ASN A 127 5.57 14.69 7.10
N CYS A 128 5.55 13.70 6.20
CA CYS A 128 5.03 12.38 6.49
C CYS A 128 6.06 11.30 6.12
N MET A 129 6.21 10.28 6.95
CA MET A 129 7.04 9.13 6.64
C MET A 129 6.42 8.35 5.48
N ARG A 130 7.25 8.00 4.49
CA ARG A 130 6.85 7.26 3.29
C ARG A 130 7.88 6.19 2.95
N ILE A 131 7.40 5.04 2.50
CA ILE A 131 8.22 3.96 1.97
C ILE A 131 8.80 4.41 0.64
N GLN A 132 10.13 4.52 0.60
CA GLN A 132 10.86 4.80 -0.63
C GLN A 132 11.23 3.51 -1.36
N ASP A 133 11.45 2.39 -0.68
CA ASP A 133 11.78 1.13 -1.34
C ASP A 133 11.53 -0.05 -0.40
N ILE A 134 11.42 -1.24 -0.96
CA ILE A 134 11.38 -2.49 -0.21
C ILE A 134 12.47 -3.38 -0.80
N GLU A 135 13.40 -3.81 0.04
CA GLU A 135 14.45 -4.76 -0.33
C GLU A 135 14.10 -6.14 0.20
N TYR A 136 14.13 -7.12 -0.70
CA TYR A 136 13.86 -8.52 -0.44
C TYR A 136 15.18 -9.28 -0.50
N GLN A 137 15.48 -10.08 0.53
CA GLN A 137 16.79 -10.74 0.67
C GLN A 137 17.24 -11.54 -0.57
N LYS A 138 16.32 -12.15 -1.32
CA LYS A 138 16.65 -13.05 -2.44
C LYS A 138 16.46 -12.45 -3.84
N ILE A 139 15.56 -11.47 -3.99
CA ILE A 139 15.14 -10.99 -5.32
C ILE A 139 15.52 -9.53 -5.59
N GLY A 140 16.06 -8.82 -4.59
CA GLY A 140 16.53 -7.45 -4.73
C GLY A 140 15.49 -6.40 -4.34
N ARG A 141 15.53 -5.22 -4.98
CA ARG A 141 14.73 -4.06 -4.58
C ARG A 141 13.47 -3.89 -5.44
N LEU A 142 12.36 -3.55 -4.80
CA LEU A 142 11.07 -3.31 -5.47
C LEU A 142 11.19 -2.23 -6.55
N LYS A 143 11.86 -1.10 -6.28
CA LYS A 143 12.09 -0.06 -7.30
C LYS A 143 12.81 -0.61 -8.54
N GLN A 144 13.75 -1.53 -8.37
CA GLN A 144 14.47 -2.13 -9.51
C GLN A 144 13.59 -3.10 -10.30
N ILE A 145 12.78 -3.90 -9.62
CA ILE A 145 11.83 -4.83 -10.24
C ILE A 145 10.82 -4.04 -11.08
N LEU A 146 10.20 -3.01 -10.51
CA LEU A 146 9.19 -2.17 -11.19
C LEU A 146 9.76 -1.26 -12.30
N SER A 147 11.09 -1.15 -12.40
CA SER A 147 11.76 -0.35 -13.44
C SER A 147 12.21 -1.18 -14.64
N ARG A 148 11.98 -2.50 -14.63
CA ARG A 148 12.25 -3.36 -15.78
C ARG A 148 11.29 -3.01 -16.93
N LYS A 149 11.81 -3.07 -18.16
CA LYS A 149 11.09 -2.70 -19.39
C LYS A 149 10.32 -3.88 -19.95
#